data_AF-A0A2N3FWX5-F1
#
_entry.id   AF-A0A2N3FWX5-F1
#
_cell.length_a   1.000
_cell.length_b   1.000
_cell.length_c   1.000
_cell.angle_alpha   90.00
_cell.angle_beta   90.00
_cell.angle_gamma   90.00
#
_symmetry.space_group_name_H-M   'P 1'
#
loop_
_entity.id
_entity.type
_entity.pdbx_description
1 polymer ?
#
loop_
_entity_poly.entity_id
_entity_poly.type
_entity_poly.pdbx_seq_one_letter_code
_entity_poly.pdbx_strand_id
1 'polypeptide(L)'
;MHRVRSQAVGLALIAGLGLGVAGCSVPSGWTGGSLPASSAPSRSSASGASPAAAGTASASPSVTPSPTTVQELCAAALPDRTLLGWGAGTVGDFRDYNYGPPRHKPPLAKAFPGAAADVAGAWCATRAAKQATAWWAVVWQRTPRRAITIVGPGEGTHLGEISGPPAVP
;
A
#
# COMPACT_ATOMS: atom_id res chain seq x y z
N MET A 1 -40.73 38.14 3.24
CA MET A 1 -41.71 37.05 3.02
C MET A 1 -42.13 37.08 1.57
N HIS A 2 -41.79 36.05 0.78
CA HIS A 2 -42.53 35.64 -0.43
C HIS A 2 -42.04 34.25 -0.84
N ARG A 3 -42.90 33.25 -0.64
CA ARG A 3 -42.80 31.90 -1.21
C ARG A 3 -43.51 31.92 -2.56
N VAL A 4 -42.95 31.27 -3.58
CA VAL A 4 -43.75 30.52 -4.58
C VAL A 4 -42.95 29.28 -5.02
N ARG A 5 -43.63 28.13 -4.93
CA ARG A 5 -43.24 26.77 -5.37
C ARG A 5 -43.48 26.64 -6.89
N SER A 6 -42.73 25.77 -7.57
CA SER A 6 -43.30 24.91 -8.63
C SER A 6 -42.40 23.70 -8.92
N GLN A 7 -43.07 22.57 -9.13
CA GLN A 7 -42.57 21.20 -9.24
C GLN A 7 -42.35 20.76 -10.70
N ALA A 8 -41.50 19.75 -10.93
CA ALA A 8 -41.60 18.75 -12.00
C ALA A 8 -40.75 17.54 -11.55
N VAL A 9 -41.35 16.44 -11.09
CA VAL A 9 -41.87 15.27 -11.86
C VAL A 9 -40.78 14.59 -12.71
N GLY A 10 -40.42 13.37 -12.31
CA GLY A 10 -39.51 12.47 -13.03
C GLY A 10 -39.46 11.11 -12.35
N LEU A 11 -40.52 10.33 -12.52
CA LEU A 11 -40.74 8.99 -12.00
C LEU A 11 -40.20 7.99 -13.02
N ALA A 12 -39.29 7.09 -12.64
CA ALA A 12 -39.00 5.87 -13.40
C ALA A 12 -38.50 4.76 -12.48
N LEU A 13 -39.40 3.81 -12.23
CA LEU A 13 -39.11 2.46 -11.72
C LEU A 13 -38.19 1.72 -12.69
N ILE A 14 -37.18 1.03 -12.16
CA ILE A 14 -36.73 -0.25 -12.72
C ILE A 14 -36.61 -1.25 -11.58
N ALA A 15 -37.60 -2.14 -11.52
CA ALA A 15 -37.52 -3.41 -10.83
C ALA A 15 -36.69 -4.38 -11.69
N GLY A 16 -35.80 -5.16 -11.08
CA GLY A 16 -35.04 -6.21 -11.74
C GLY A 16 -34.48 -7.18 -10.70
N LEU A 17 -35.18 -8.30 -10.52
CA LEU A 17 -34.75 -9.46 -9.75
C LEU A 17 -33.40 -10.01 -10.24
N GLY A 18 -32.59 -10.49 -9.29
CA GLY A 18 -31.42 -11.33 -9.56
C GLY A 18 -31.07 -12.18 -8.34
N LEU A 19 -31.79 -13.28 -8.15
CA LEU A 19 -31.38 -14.42 -7.32
C LEU A 19 -30.13 -15.07 -7.93
N GLY A 20 -29.10 -15.33 -7.13
CA GLY A 20 -27.91 -16.05 -7.58
C GLY A 20 -27.00 -16.44 -6.41
N VAL A 21 -27.28 -17.60 -5.83
CA VAL A 21 -26.42 -18.29 -4.85
C VAL A 21 -25.19 -18.84 -5.57
N ALA A 22 -23.99 -18.52 -5.09
CA ALA A 22 -22.80 -19.34 -5.36
C ALA A 22 -21.75 -19.08 -4.27
N GLY A 23 -21.67 -20.01 -3.30
CA GLY A 23 -20.50 -20.14 -2.46
C GLY A 23 -19.31 -20.60 -3.29
N CYS A 24 -18.14 -20.02 -3.03
CA CYS A 24 -16.86 -20.55 -3.50
C CYS A 24 -15.95 -20.65 -2.28
N SER A 25 -15.85 -21.88 -1.80
CA SER A 25 -14.85 -22.36 -0.85
C SER A 25 -13.44 -22.04 -1.35
N VAL A 26 -12.59 -21.49 -0.50
CA VAL A 26 -11.13 -21.47 -0.73
C VAL A 26 -10.51 -22.73 -0.12
N PRO A 27 -9.57 -23.38 -0.83
CA PRO A 27 -9.08 -24.70 -0.47
C PRO A 27 -8.09 -24.67 0.69
N SER A 28 -8.24 -25.69 1.54
CA SER A 28 -7.21 -26.17 2.46
C SER A 28 -6.03 -26.77 1.70
N GLY A 29 -4.84 -26.65 2.27
CA GLY A 29 -3.81 -27.68 2.14
C GLY A 29 -2.43 -27.21 1.69
N TRP A 30 -1.68 -26.55 2.58
CA TRP A 30 -0.22 -26.70 2.56
C TRP A 30 0.11 -27.95 3.38
N THR A 31 0.30 -29.07 2.69
CA THR A 31 0.89 -30.29 3.23
C THR A 31 2.39 -30.29 2.99
N GLY A 32 3.13 -30.74 4.00
CA GLY A 32 4.56 -30.98 3.95
C GLY A 32 5.18 -30.42 5.23
N GLY A 33 5.72 -31.20 6.15
CA GLY A 33 5.99 -32.62 6.20
C GLY A 33 6.62 -32.86 7.57
N SER A 34 6.55 -34.10 8.01
CA SER A 34 6.71 -34.58 9.37
C SER A 34 8.01 -34.21 10.11
N LEU A 35 7.87 -34.17 11.44
CA LEU A 35 8.90 -34.17 12.49
C LEU A 35 9.97 -35.29 12.29
N PRO A 36 11.09 -35.27 13.02
CA PRO A 36 11.04 -35.84 14.38
C PRO A 36 11.66 -34.96 15.47
N ALA A 37 11.13 -35.18 16.67
CA ALA A 37 11.60 -34.71 17.95
C ALA A 37 13.03 -35.18 18.26
N SER A 38 13.76 -34.40 19.06
CA SER A 38 14.70 -34.92 20.08
C SER A 38 15.03 -33.85 21.12
N SER A 39 14.45 -34.06 22.30
CA SER A 39 15.04 -33.96 23.65
C SER A 39 16.02 -32.83 24.00
N ALA A 40 15.65 -32.03 25.00
CA ALA A 40 16.55 -31.27 25.87
C ALA A 40 17.33 -32.20 26.85
N PRO A 41 18.10 -31.68 27.84
CA PRO A 41 19.30 -30.83 27.76
C PRO A 41 20.48 -31.49 28.52
N SER A 42 21.74 -31.08 28.27
CA SER A 42 22.86 -31.39 29.18
C SER A 42 23.90 -30.28 29.23
N ARG A 43 24.07 -29.70 30.42
CA ARG A 43 25.24 -28.92 30.83
C ARG A 43 26.44 -29.85 30.97
N SER A 44 27.62 -29.41 30.53
CA SER A 44 28.90 -29.71 31.17
C SER A 44 29.97 -28.73 30.69
N SER A 45 30.66 -28.18 31.68
CA SER A 45 31.68 -27.14 31.63
C SER A 45 32.97 -27.60 30.95
N ALA A 46 33.71 -26.67 30.33
CA ALA A 46 35.17 -26.58 30.47
C ALA A 46 35.69 -25.24 29.93
N SER A 47 36.39 -24.52 30.80
CA SER A 47 37.17 -23.31 30.54
C SER A 47 38.41 -23.61 29.69
N GLY A 48 38.88 -22.65 28.90
CA GLY A 48 40.27 -22.67 28.43
C GLY A 48 40.61 -21.82 27.21
N ALA A 49 41.24 -20.67 27.49
CA ALA A 49 42.21 -19.92 26.68
C ALA A 49 41.76 -19.19 25.40
N SER A 50 41.86 -17.86 25.45
CA SER A 50 42.17 -17.00 24.28
C SER A 50 43.61 -17.27 23.80
N PRO A 51 43.92 -17.05 22.51
CA PRO A 51 44.32 -15.72 22.08
C PRO A 51 43.76 -15.31 20.69
N ALA A 52 44.05 -14.05 20.36
CA ALA A 52 43.51 -13.24 19.28
C ALA A 52 43.61 -13.83 17.86
N ALA A 53 42.58 -13.54 17.04
CA ALA A 53 42.72 -13.39 15.60
C ALA A 53 41.68 -12.38 15.09
N ALA A 54 42.16 -11.51 14.21
CA ALA A 54 41.49 -10.32 13.72
C ALA A 54 40.24 -10.61 12.87
N GLY A 55 39.30 -9.66 12.93
CA GLY A 55 38.65 -9.11 11.74
C GLY A 55 37.89 -10.08 10.84
N THR A 56 36.62 -10.27 11.14
CA THR A 56 35.52 -10.01 10.19
C THR A 56 34.24 -10.25 10.95
N ALA A 57 33.67 -9.18 11.52
CA ALA A 57 32.24 -9.19 11.80
C ALA A 57 31.57 -9.38 10.44
N SER A 58 31.18 -10.62 10.14
CA SER A 58 30.35 -10.96 9.01
C SER A 58 29.05 -10.22 9.24
N ALA A 59 28.95 -9.02 8.68
CA ALA A 59 27.70 -8.28 8.59
C ALA A 59 26.80 -9.15 7.71
N SER A 60 26.00 -10.02 8.35
CA SER A 60 24.95 -10.76 7.67
C SER A 60 24.20 -9.77 6.77
N PRO A 61 23.98 -10.11 5.49
CA PRO A 61 23.19 -9.25 4.62
C PRO A 61 21.85 -9.05 5.31
N SER A 62 21.57 -7.81 5.71
CA SER A 62 20.29 -7.46 6.30
C SER A 62 19.28 -7.50 5.16
N VAL A 63 18.73 -8.69 4.92
CA VAL A 63 17.62 -8.90 3.99
C VAL A 63 16.45 -8.16 4.60
N THR A 64 16.16 -6.96 4.11
CA THR A 64 14.95 -6.26 4.50
C THR A 64 13.77 -7.14 4.07
N PRO A 65 12.95 -7.65 5.00
CA PRO A 65 11.85 -8.54 4.65
C PRO A 65 10.88 -7.78 3.75
N SER A 66 10.38 -8.44 2.71
CA SER A 66 9.33 -7.87 1.88
C SER A 66 8.07 -7.62 2.71
N PRO A 67 7.43 -6.46 2.56
CA PRO A 67 6.19 -6.17 3.28
C PRO A 67 5.12 -7.16 2.85
N THR A 68 4.36 -7.63 3.83
CA THR A 68 3.30 -8.63 3.62
C THR A 68 1.95 -7.98 3.35
N THR A 69 1.81 -6.69 3.70
CA THR A 69 0.61 -5.89 3.45
C THR A 69 0.93 -4.57 2.74
N VAL A 70 -0.08 -3.99 2.08
CA VAL A 70 0.01 -2.67 1.42
C VAL A 70 0.30 -1.57 2.44
N GLN A 71 -0.28 -1.68 3.64
CA GLN A 71 -0.04 -0.73 4.74
C GLN A 71 1.42 -0.76 5.18
N GLU A 72 1.99 -1.95 5.38
CA GLU A 72 3.41 -2.13 5.71
C GLU A 72 4.33 -1.56 4.62
N LEU A 73 3.99 -1.78 3.35
CA LEU A 73 4.73 -1.21 2.22
C LEU A 73 4.75 0.33 2.30
N CYS A 74 3.59 0.96 2.54
CA CYS A 74 3.50 2.41 2.68
C CYS A 74 4.28 2.93 3.90
N ALA A 75 4.15 2.27 5.06
CA ALA A 75 4.83 2.66 6.29
C ALA A 75 6.35 2.53 6.16
N ALA A 76 6.83 1.44 5.56
CA ALA A 76 8.26 1.20 5.34
C ALA A 76 8.87 2.18 4.33
N ALA A 77 8.11 2.56 3.29
CA ALA A 77 8.60 3.45 2.25
C ALA A 77 8.58 4.94 2.66
N LEU A 78 7.74 5.32 3.62
CA LEU A 78 7.54 6.71 4.06
C LEU A 78 7.66 6.83 5.60
N PRO A 79 8.79 6.43 6.20
CA PRO A 79 8.92 6.28 7.66
C PRO A 79 8.77 7.59 8.43
N ASP A 80 9.19 8.72 7.85
CA ASP A 80 9.14 10.03 8.49
C ASP A 80 7.81 10.79 8.23
N ARG A 81 6.79 10.09 7.73
CA ARG A 81 5.50 10.67 7.35
C ARG A 81 4.39 10.07 8.19
N THR A 82 3.43 10.91 8.58
CA THR A 82 2.17 10.40 9.14
C THR A 82 1.36 9.78 8.02
N LEU A 83 1.31 8.45 7.97
CA LEU A 83 0.44 7.71 7.06
C LEU A 83 -1.01 8.00 7.41
N LEU A 84 -1.76 8.43 6.40
CA LEU A 84 -3.20 8.64 6.48
C LEU A 84 -3.91 7.47 5.81
N GLY A 85 -3.54 7.06 4.61
CA GLY A 85 -4.24 5.98 3.92
C GLY A 85 -3.36 5.18 2.96
N TRP A 86 -3.83 3.99 2.59
CA TRP A 86 -3.10 3.05 1.73
C TRP A 86 -4.04 2.24 0.85
N GLY A 87 -3.64 1.97 -0.39
CA GLY A 87 -4.41 1.18 -1.35
C GLY A 87 -3.48 0.49 -2.35
N ALA A 88 -3.88 -0.67 -2.85
CA ALA A 88 -3.10 -1.39 -3.84
C ALA A 88 -3.07 -0.64 -5.19
N GLY A 89 -2.03 -0.88 -5.98
CA GLY A 89 -1.94 -0.45 -7.37
C GLY A 89 -0.78 -1.12 -8.08
N THR A 90 -0.62 -0.82 -9.36
CA THR A 90 0.48 -1.32 -10.19
C THR A 90 1.28 -0.18 -10.81
N VAL A 91 2.49 -0.47 -11.27
CA VAL A 91 3.32 0.51 -12.00
C VAL A 91 2.61 1.06 -13.24
N GLY A 92 1.77 0.26 -13.91
CA GLY A 92 0.89 0.69 -14.99
C GLY A 92 -0.10 1.76 -14.51
N ASP A 93 -0.88 1.45 -13.48
CA ASP A 93 -1.84 2.38 -12.88
C ASP A 93 -1.18 3.70 -12.46
N PHE A 94 0.04 3.61 -11.93
CA PHE A 94 0.80 4.79 -11.51
C PHE A 94 1.18 5.66 -12.70
N ARG A 95 1.65 5.08 -13.81
CA ARG A 95 2.09 5.84 -14.99
C ARG A 95 0.91 6.43 -15.76
N ASP A 96 -0.23 5.74 -15.73
CA ASP A 96 -1.48 6.18 -16.37
C ASP A 96 -2.24 7.19 -15.53
N TYR A 97 -1.95 7.27 -14.22
CA TYR A 97 -2.56 8.24 -13.33
C TYR A 97 -2.41 9.66 -13.85
N ASN A 98 -3.54 10.31 -14.11
CA ASN A 98 -3.59 11.67 -14.59
C ASN A 98 -4.70 12.44 -13.86
N TYR A 99 -4.48 13.73 -13.67
CA TYR A 99 -5.46 14.66 -13.13
C TYR A 99 -5.38 15.98 -13.91
N GLY A 100 -6.50 16.68 -14.00
CA GLY A 100 -6.61 17.93 -14.76
C GLY A 100 -7.18 17.74 -16.17
N PRO A 101 -7.08 18.77 -17.04
CA PRO A 101 -7.75 18.79 -18.33
C PRO A 101 -7.22 17.71 -19.29
N PRO A 102 -8.01 17.31 -20.30
CA PRO A 102 -7.56 16.39 -21.34
C PRO A 102 -6.24 16.87 -21.97
N ARG A 103 -5.31 15.94 -22.23
CA ARG A 103 -3.95 16.16 -22.77
C ARG A 103 -2.93 16.69 -21.77
N HIS A 104 -3.26 16.85 -20.49
CA HIS A 104 -2.23 17.06 -19.48
C HIS A 104 -1.33 15.82 -19.41
N LYS A 105 -0.02 16.04 -19.25
CA LYS A 105 0.94 14.95 -19.14
C LYS A 105 0.79 14.27 -17.77
N PRO A 106 0.68 12.93 -17.70
CA PRO A 106 0.59 12.23 -16.42
C PRO A 106 1.81 12.58 -15.53
N PRO A 107 1.59 13.00 -14.28
CA PRO A 107 2.66 13.37 -13.34
C PRO A 107 3.68 12.24 -13.12
N LEU A 108 3.22 11.01 -13.27
CA LEU A 108 3.99 9.80 -13.00
C LEU A 108 4.32 9.01 -14.27
N ALA A 109 4.17 9.58 -15.47
CA ALA A 109 4.43 8.90 -16.75
C ALA A 109 5.81 8.20 -16.84
N LYS A 110 6.81 8.70 -16.09
CA LYS A 110 8.18 8.17 -16.04
C LYS A 110 8.55 7.57 -14.67
N ALA A 111 7.56 7.27 -13.83
CA ALA A 111 7.79 6.66 -12.53
C ALA A 111 8.35 5.24 -12.68
N PHE A 112 9.24 4.85 -11.76
CA PHE A 112 9.84 3.53 -11.64
C PHE A 112 10.48 3.02 -12.95
N PRO A 113 11.52 3.69 -13.48
CA PRO A 113 12.17 3.27 -14.72
C PRO A 113 12.67 1.81 -14.62
N GLY A 114 12.45 1.05 -15.70
CA GLY A 114 12.82 -0.37 -15.78
C GLY A 114 11.90 -1.33 -15.02
N ALA A 115 10.86 -0.85 -14.33
CA ALA A 115 9.81 -1.72 -13.79
C ALA A 115 8.76 -2.04 -14.87
N ALA A 116 8.34 -3.30 -14.94
CA ALA A 116 7.22 -3.75 -15.75
C ALA A 116 5.89 -3.17 -15.21
N ALA A 117 4.87 -3.08 -16.06
CA ALA A 117 3.61 -2.40 -15.73
C ALA A 117 2.78 -3.15 -14.68
N ASP A 118 2.87 -4.47 -14.65
CA ASP A 118 2.18 -5.38 -13.72
C ASP A 118 2.85 -5.47 -12.34
N VAL A 119 4.00 -4.83 -12.14
CA VAL A 119 4.68 -4.81 -10.84
C VAL A 119 3.78 -4.16 -9.80
N ALA A 120 3.47 -4.92 -8.75
CA ALA A 120 2.66 -4.48 -7.63
C ALA A 120 3.32 -3.34 -6.85
N GLY A 121 2.47 -2.44 -6.36
CA GLY A 121 2.85 -1.33 -5.50
C GLY A 121 1.67 -0.85 -4.66
N ALA A 122 1.80 0.35 -4.12
CA ALA A 122 0.78 1.00 -3.32
C ALA A 122 0.60 2.48 -3.67
N TRP A 123 -0.64 2.94 -3.55
CA TRP A 123 -0.98 4.33 -3.31
C TRP A 123 -0.91 4.60 -1.81
N CYS A 124 -0.13 5.61 -1.42
CA CYS A 124 0.04 6.00 -0.03
C CYS A 124 -0.34 7.47 0.14
N ALA A 125 -1.30 7.75 1.03
CA ALA A 125 -1.69 9.10 1.42
C ALA A 125 -1.03 9.46 2.75
N THR A 126 -0.40 10.63 2.82
CA THR A 126 0.32 11.11 4.02
C THR A 126 -0.09 12.52 4.36
N ARG A 127 0.00 12.88 5.65
CA ARG A 127 -0.24 14.25 6.10
C ARG A 127 0.88 15.16 5.61
N ALA A 128 0.55 16.16 4.79
CA ALA A 128 1.48 17.19 4.35
C ALA A 128 1.39 18.46 5.18
N ALA A 129 0.17 18.82 5.61
CA ALA A 129 -0.12 19.93 6.53
C ALA A 129 -1.45 19.68 7.24
N LYS A 130 -1.94 20.65 8.05
CA LYS A 130 -3.23 20.54 8.75
C LYS A 130 -4.42 20.30 7.81
N GLN A 131 -4.36 20.84 6.59
CA GLN A 131 -5.40 20.76 5.57
C GLN A 131 -4.79 20.35 4.21
N ALA A 132 -3.86 19.41 4.24
CA ALA A 132 -3.22 18.91 3.03
C ALA A 132 -2.80 17.44 3.13
N THR A 133 -3.08 16.70 2.06
CA THR A 133 -2.68 15.30 1.88
C THR A 133 -1.71 15.19 0.72
N ALA A 134 -0.53 14.63 0.96
CA ALA A 134 0.40 14.25 -0.10
C ALA A 134 0.19 12.79 -0.48
N TRP A 135 0.03 12.55 -1.77
CA TRP A 135 -0.19 11.23 -2.33
C TRP A 135 1.05 10.73 -3.05
N TRP A 136 1.37 9.46 -2.85
CA TRP A 136 2.58 8.82 -3.32
C TRP A 136 2.24 7.50 -4.01
N ALA A 137 2.93 7.22 -5.11
CA ALA A 137 3.08 5.88 -5.63
C ALA A 137 4.34 5.26 -5.00
N VAL A 138 4.21 4.02 -4.53
CA VAL A 138 5.27 3.27 -3.85
C VAL A 138 5.40 1.89 -4.48
N VAL A 139 6.64 1.46 -4.70
CA VAL A 139 6.99 0.10 -5.13
C VAL A 139 8.12 -0.38 -4.20
N TRP A 140 8.08 -1.65 -3.79
CA TRP A 140 9.09 -2.20 -2.88
C TRP A 140 10.51 -1.98 -3.40
N GLN A 141 11.41 -1.57 -2.50
CA GLN A 141 12.82 -1.25 -2.79
C GLN A 141 13.04 -0.18 -3.89
N ARG A 142 12.06 0.70 -4.12
CA ARG A 142 12.17 1.81 -5.07
C ARG A 142 11.90 3.13 -4.36
N THR A 143 12.47 4.21 -4.88
CA THR A 143 12.20 5.55 -4.36
C THR A 143 10.73 5.92 -4.56
N PRO A 144 9.98 6.28 -3.49
CA PRO A 144 8.60 6.75 -3.61
C PRO A 144 8.47 7.94 -4.55
N ARG A 145 7.38 7.99 -5.32
CA ARG A 145 7.12 9.07 -6.28
C ARG A 145 5.86 9.80 -5.89
N ARG A 146 5.98 11.10 -5.57
CA ARG A 146 4.81 11.93 -5.25
C ARG A 146 3.97 12.14 -6.51
N ALA A 147 2.68 11.86 -6.41
CA ALA A 147 1.70 12.02 -7.48
C ALA A 147 1.10 13.43 -7.46
N ILE A 148 0.58 13.83 -6.30
CA ILE A 148 -0.11 15.11 -6.10
C ILE A 148 -0.05 15.51 -4.62
N THR A 149 -0.28 16.78 -4.34
CA THR A 149 -0.65 17.26 -3.01
C THR A 149 -1.99 17.97 -3.13
N ILE A 150 -2.98 17.48 -2.40
CA ILE A 150 -4.33 18.05 -2.37
C ILE A 150 -4.41 18.93 -1.13
N VAL A 151 -4.91 20.16 -1.30
CA VAL A 151 -5.07 21.15 -0.24
C VAL A 151 -6.54 21.54 -0.18
N GLY A 152 -7.16 21.44 0.99
CA GLY A 152 -8.57 21.79 1.14
C GLY A 152 -9.17 21.38 2.49
N PRO A 153 -10.41 21.83 2.77
CA PRO A 153 -11.16 21.37 3.94
C PRO A 153 -11.31 19.85 3.94
N GLY A 154 -11.03 19.19 5.06
CA GLY A 154 -11.09 17.73 5.18
C GLY A 154 -9.81 17.00 4.76
N GLU A 155 -8.92 17.63 4.01
CA GLU A 155 -7.60 17.06 3.71
C GLU A 155 -6.71 17.01 4.95
N GLY A 156 -5.76 16.08 4.96
CA GLY A 156 -4.93 15.85 6.14
C GLY A 156 -5.73 15.34 7.34
N THR A 157 -6.91 14.74 7.16
CA THR A 157 -7.64 14.07 8.25
C THR A 157 -7.54 12.55 8.12
N HIS A 158 -8.28 11.79 8.94
CA HIS A 158 -8.11 10.34 9.04
C HIS A 158 -8.49 9.66 7.73
N LEU A 159 -7.55 8.91 7.16
CA LEU A 159 -7.83 7.96 6.07
C LEU A 159 -7.51 6.56 6.59
N GLY A 160 -7.81 5.53 5.81
CA GLY A 160 -7.53 4.14 6.14
C GLY A 160 -7.19 3.40 4.87
N GLU A 161 -7.76 2.21 4.69
CA GLU A 161 -7.74 1.58 3.38
C GLU A 161 -8.52 2.43 2.37
N ILE A 162 -7.95 2.60 1.18
CA ILE A 162 -8.50 3.40 0.09
C ILE A 162 -8.57 2.58 -1.20
N SER A 163 -9.59 2.85 -2.00
CA SER A 163 -9.77 2.19 -3.31
C SER A 163 -9.19 3.08 -4.42
N GLY A 164 -8.03 2.69 -4.94
CA GLY A 164 -7.46 3.28 -6.16
C GLY A 164 -6.68 4.60 -5.97
N PRO A 165 -6.44 5.33 -7.07
CA PRO A 165 -5.58 6.51 -7.09
C PRO A 165 -6.22 7.74 -6.44
N PRO A 166 -5.43 8.80 -6.13
CA PRO A 166 -5.97 10.07 -5.67
C PRO A 166 -6.97 10.70 -6.63
N ALA A 167 -8.17 11.00 -6.17
CA ALA A 167 -9.14 11.81 -6.89
C ALA A 167 -9.00 13.29 -6.48
N VAL A 168 -8.86 14.19 -7.46
CA VAL A 168 -8.95 15.64 -7.21
C VAL A 168 -10.43 16.01 -7.20
N PRO A 169 -10.95 16.63 -6.13
CA PRO A 169 -12.34 17.07 -6.04
C PRO A 169 -12.67 18.20 -7.03
#